data_AF-A0A2T0BQ32-F1
#
_entry.id   AF-A0A2T0BQ32-F1
#
_cell.length_a   1.000
_cell.length_b   1.000
_cell.length_c   1.000
_cell.angle_alpha   90.00
_cell.angle_beta   90.00
_cell.angle_gamma   90.00
#
_symmetry.space_group_name_H-M   'P 1'
#
loop_
_entity.id
_entity.type
_entity.pdbx_description
1 polymer ?
#
loop_
_entity_poly.entity_id
_entity_poly.type
_entity_poly.pdbx_seq_one_letter_code
_entity_poly.pdbx_strand_id
1 'polypeptide(L)' 'MNYKFEYKTDEEKTNILNQNKDKVLIEEQNLFTGNFLIFSDVKPLENQISELQDNQLILMNAIADLYAALPTSTT' A
#
# COMPACT_ATOMS: atom_id res chain seq x y z
N MET A 1 11.81 -10.69 3.76
CA MET A 1 13.13 -10.54 3.12
C MET A 1 12.99 -9.46 2.07
N ASN A 2 13.99 -8.59 1.89
CA ASN A 2 13.95 -7.56 0.86
C ASN A 2 14.82 -7.97 -0.33
N TYR A 3 14.31 -7.76 -1.55
CA TYR A 3 15.00 -8.07 -2.80
C TYR A 3 15.23 -6.78 -3.56
N LYS A 4 16.43 -6.61 -4.11
CA LYS A 4 16.83 -5.42 -4.86
C LYS A 4 17.21 -5.82 -6.28
N PHE A 5 16.59 -5.20 -7.26
CA PHE A 5 16.89 -5.41 -8.68
C PHE A 5 17.24 -4.08 -9.33
N GLU A 6 18.33 -4.06 -10.09
CA GLU A 6 18.72 -2.91 -10.90
C GLU A 6 18.06 -2.99 -12.29
N TYR A 7 17.66 -1.85 -12.85
CA TYR A 7 17.20 -1.74 -14.23
C TYR A 7 17.82 -0.52 -14.91
N LYS A 8 18.01 -0.63 -16.22
CA LYS A 8 18.58 0.42 -17.07
C LYS A 8 17.60 0.95 -18.10
N THR A 9 16.57 0.18 -18.43
CA THR A 9 15.52 0.56 -19.38
C THR A 9 14.12 0.32 -18.81
N ASP A 10 13.12 0.98 -19.38
CA ASP A 10 11.72 0.78 -18.99
C ASP A 10 11.21 -0.63 -19.32
N GLU A 11 11.77 -1.27 -20.35
CA GLU A 11 11.47 -2.65 -20.69
C GLU A 11 11.99 -3.61 -19.60
N GLU A 12 13.23 -3.42 -19.15
CA GLU A 12 13.79 -4.18 -18.02
C GLU A 12 12.96 -3.97 -16.75
N LYS A 13 12.60 -2.71 -16.45
CA LYS A 13 11.73 -2.38 -15.32
C LYS A 13 10.42 -3.18 -15.38
N THR A 14 9.77 -3.16 -16.54
CA THR A 14 8.51 -3.86 -16.78
C THR A 14 8.66 -5.38 -16.63
N ASN A 15 9.77 -5.94 -17.12
CA ASN A 15 10.08 -7.36 -16.97
C ASN A 15 10.31 -7.74 -15.50
N ILE A 16 11.05 -6.94 -14.74
CA ILE A 16 11.29 -7.17 -13.30
C ILE A 16 9.97 -7.11 -12.52
N LEU A 17 9.11 -6.13 -12.80
CA LEU A 17 7.78 -6.03 -12.19
C LEU A 17 6.92 -7.26 -12.52
N ASN A 18 6.98 -7.75 -13.76
CA ASN A 18 6.22 -8.92 -14.17
C ASN A 18 6.73 -10.23 -13.57
N GLN A 19 8.04 -10.35 -13.34
CA GLN A 19 8.67 -11.53 -12.74
C GLN A 19 8.45 -11.61 -11.23
N ASN A 20 8.25 -10.47 -10.55
CA ASN A 20 8.08 -10.38 -9.10
C ASN A 20 6.62 -10.05 -8.71
N LYS A 21 5.63 -10.50 -9.48
CA LYS A 21 4.19 -10.26 -9.20
C LYS A 21 3.73 -10.88 -7.88
N ASP A 22 4.44 -11.88 -7.39
CA ASP A 22 4.22 -12.52 -6.09
C ASP A 22 4.72 -11.66 -4.92
N LYS A 23 5.47 -10.58 -5.19
CA LYS A 23 6.08 -9.71 -4.18
C LYS A 23 5.47 -8.31 -4.19
N VAL A 24 5.62 -7.64 -3.06
CA VAL A 24 5.19 -6.25 -2.92
C VAL A 24 6.35 -5.36 -3.33
N LEU A 25 6.16 -4.50 -4.32
CA LEU A 25 7.09 -3.40 -4.58
C LEU A 25 6.96 -2.40 -3.43
N ILE A 26 8.03 -2.22 -2.67
CA ILE A 26 8.04 -1.34 -1.49
C ILE A 26 8.74 -0.01 -1.78
N GLU A 27 9.65 0.02 -2.76
CA GLU A 27 10.37 1.23 -3.11
C GLU A 27 10.90 1.17 -4.55
N GLU A 28 10.94 2.33 -5.20
CA GLU A 28 11.66 2.56 -6.45
C GLU A 28 12.70 3.66 -6.22
N GLN A 29 13.97 3.36 -6.45
CA GLN A 29 15.09 4.28 -6.23
C GLN A 29 15.75 4.61 -7.56
N ASN A 30 15.65 5.86 -8.01
CA ASN A 30 16.38 6.36 -9.17
C ASN A 30 17.58 7.17 -8.70
N LEU A 31 18.77 6.56 -8.69
CA LEU A 31 20.00 7.14 -8.17
C LEU A 31 20.97 7.47 -9.31
N PHE A 32 21.96 8.33 -9.03
CA PHE A 32 23.02 8.64 -10.00
C PHE A 32 23.79 7.39 -10.46
N THR A 33 23.89 6.38 -9.59
CA THR A 33 24.60 5.12 -9.86
C THR A 33 23.75 4.07 -10.57
N GLY A 34 22.45 4.31 -10.75
CA GLY A 34 21.52 3.35 -11.36
C GLY A 34 20.12 3.42 -10.76
N ASN A 35 19.19 2.71 -11.40
CA ASN A 35 17.80 2.64 -10.95
C ASN A 35 17.50 1.28 -10.35
N PHE A 36 16.74 1.24 -9.26
CA PHE A 36 16.50 0.03 -8.49
C PHE A 36 15.03 -0.11 -8.10
N LEU A 37 14.55 -1.34 -8.15
CA LEU A 37 13.27 -1.75 -7.58
C LEU A 37 13.52 -2.60 -6.35
N ILE A 38 12.90 -2.22 -5.23
CA ILE A 38 12.98 -2.94 -3.96
C ILE A 38 11.65 -3.64 -3.70
N PHE A 39 11.71 -4.96 -3.55
CA PHE A 39 10.55 -5.80 -3.26
C PHE A 39 10.66 -6.43 -1.87
N SER A 40 9.52 -6.81 -1.31
CA SER A 40 9.45 -7.59 -0.07
C SER A 40 8.38 -8.69 -0.20
N ASP A 41 8.63 -9.83 0.46
CA ASP A 41 7.62 -10.88 0.63
C ASP A 41 6.51 -10.46 1.61
N VAL A 42 6.78 -9.45 2.44
CA VAL A 42 5.86 -8.95 3.46
C VAL A 42 5.56 -7.49 3.17
N LYS A 43 4.27 -7.12 3.19
CA LYS A 43 3.85 -5.72 3.08
C LYS A 43 4.54 -4.88 4.17
N PRO A 44 5.11 -3.70 3.85
CA PRO A 44 5.69 -2.81 4.86
C PRO A 44 4.70 -2.54 5.99
N LEU A 45 5.23 -2.39 7.21
CA LEU A 45 4.39 -2.15 8.37
C LEU A 45 3.64 -0.83 8.23
N GLU A 46 4.25 0.19 7.61
CA GLU A 46 3.62 1.48 7.33
C GLU A 46 2.37 1.32 6.44
N ASN A 47 2.46 0.49 5.40
CA ASN A 47 1.32 0.22 4.51
C ASN A 47 0.18 -0.48 5.26
N GLN A 48 0.52 -1.43 6.14
CA GLN A 48 -0.47 -2.11 6.98
C GLN A 48 -1.15 -1.14 7.95
N ILE A 49 -0.38 -0.21 8.54
CA ILE A 49 -0.92 0.82 9.45
C ILE A 49 -1.83 1.79 8.69
N SER A 50 -1.44 2.23 7.50
CA SER A 50 -2.26 3.11 6.66
C SER A 50 -3.60 2.45 6.33
N GLU A 51 -3.58 1.18 5.91
CA GLU A 51 -4.79 0.42 5.60
C GLU A 51 -5.71 0.27 6.83
N LEU A 52 -5.13 0.07 8.03
CA LEU A 52 -5.89 0.03 9.27
C LEU A 52 -6.52 1.38 9.61
N GLN A 53 -5.80 2.49 9.40
CA GLN A 53 -6.33 3.84 9.63
C GLN A 53 -7.48 4.18 8.69
N ASP A 54 -7.35 3.84 7.40
CA ASP A 54 -8.41 4.04 6.41
C ASP A 54 -9.67 3.24 6.78
N ASN A 55 -9.49 1.98 7.18
CA ASN A 55 -10.58 1.13 7.64
C ASN A 55 -11.25 1.67 8.91
N GLN A 56 -10.47 2.21 9.86
CA GLN A 56 -11.02 2.85 11.05
C GLN A 56 -11.87 4.07 10.71
N LEU A 57 -11.42 4.89 9.76
CA LEU A 57 -12.18 6.07 9.32
C LEU A 57 -13.51 5.68 8.68
N ILE A 58 -13.52 4.66 7.81
CA ILE A 58 -14.74 4.12 7.18
C ILE A 58 -15.72 3.64 8.26
N LEU A 59 -15.23 2.88 9.24
CA LEU A 59 -16.06 2.37 10.33
C LEU A 59 -16.63 3.52 11.19
N MET A 60 -15.82 4.53 11.48
CA MET A 60 -16.26 5.66 12.30
C MET A 60 -17.37 6.47 11.62
N ASN A 61 -17.27 6.68 10.30
CA ASN A 61 -18.31 7.33 9.51
C ASN A 61 -19.60 6.49 9.48
N ALA A 62 -19.50 5.19 9.22
CA ALA A 62 -20.67 4.30 9.22
C ALA A 62 -21.38 4.29 10.60
N ILE A 63 -20.61 4.33 11.69
CA ILE A 63 -21.15 4.43 13.04
C ILE A 63 -21.86 5.77 13.25
N ALA A 64 -21.28 6.88 12.79
CA ALA A 64 -21.90 8.21 12.89
C ALA A 64 -23.23 8.27 12.12
N ASP A 65 -23.28 7.71 10.92
CA ASP A 65 -24.49 7.63 10.10
C ASP A 65 -25.59 6.80 10.80
N LEU A 66 -25.22 5.67 11.41
CA LEU A 66 -26.15 4.85 12.19
C LEU A 66 -26.71 5.61 13.40
N TYR A 67 -25.87 6.36 14.13
CA TYR A 67 -26.32 7.20 15.24
C TYR A 67 -27.24 8.33 14.80
N ALA A 68 -26.95 8.98 13.66
CA ALA A 68 -27.80 10.02 13.09
C ALA A 68 -29.16 9.50 12.62
N ALA A 69 -29.22 8.22 12.20
CA ALA A 69 -30.44 7.56 11.79
C ALA A 69 -31.29 7.01 12.95
N LEU A 70 -30.80 7.06 14.20
CA LEU A 70 -31.60 6.67 15.35
C LEU A 70 -32.77 7.64 15.51
N PRO A 71 -34.03 7.16 15.65
CA PRO A 71 -35.13 8.04 15.96
C PRO A 71 -34.85 8.70 17.30
N THR A 72 -34.80 10.03 17.32
CA THR A 72 -34.80 10.76 18.59
C THR A 72 -36.11 10.43 19.28
N SER A 73 -36.06 9.63 20.35
CA SER A 73 -37.21 9.44 21.24
C SER A 73 -37.50 10.78 21.90
N THR A 74 -38.30 11.61 21.23
CA THR A 74 -39.01 12.71 21.84
C THR A 74 -40.01 12.09 22.81
N THR A 75 -39.67 12.15 24.10
CA THR A 75 -40.61 11.91 25.20
C THR A 75 -41.34 13.20 25.51
#